data_AF-A0AA42QDI1-F1
#
_entry.id   AF-A0AA42QDI1-F1
#
_cell.length_a   1.000
_cell.length_b   1.000
_cell.length_c   1.000
_cell.angle_alpha   90.00
_cell.angle_beta   90.00
_cell.angle_gamma   90.00
#
_symmetry.space_group_name_H-M   'P 1'
#
loop_
_entity.id
_entity.type
_entity.pdbx_description
1 polymer ?
#
loop_
_entity_poly.entity_id
_entity_poly.type
_entity_poly.pdbx_seq_one_letter_code
_entity_poly.pdbx_strand_id
1 'polypeptide(L)'
;MKVLVIAKVAHAINAAFCLSLGDDSQPTWEDAPEWQQKSAIAGVEMHLANPDATPEQSHESWLAQKVADGWVYGEVKDAEKKTHPCCRPYDELPPEQKSKDYLFRAVVHALKVLPDADEAAAAAVAVALAKVPAGQAAPSAPAGPGKIVVVYIGRKETYTDHLYGTGLSFTQGQERAMPADIARKFLRHPDMFEEGSAKALAEAPAKSDKVEDKDEDDDTTRQLAAAKKLEDENREKENRILDLKQQINIMTKDSLAEYAMTNYQQNLDKRKSVAELRQAVTGMIDQFGVV
;
A
#
# COMPACT_ATOMS: atom_id res chain seq x y z
N MET A 1 12.42 4.14 -5.69
CA MET A 1 12.24 3.01 -4.71
C MET A 1 13.53 2.23 -4.48
N LYS A 2 14.38 2.08 -5.51
CA LYS A 2 15.65 1.36 -5.46
C LYS A 2 16.61 1.83 -4.35
N VAL A 3 16.80 3.13 -4.17
CA VAL A 3 17.69 3.69 -3.11
C VAL A 3 17.33 3.18 -1.73
N LEU A 4 16.03 3.20 -1.38
CA LEU A 4 15.55 2.74 -0.07
C LEU A 4 15.82 1.25 0.15
N VAL A 5 15.63 0.42 -0.88
CA VAL A 5 15.94 -1.02 -0.81
C VAL A 5 17.42 -1.26 -0.58
N ILE A 6 18.28 -0.57 -1.35
CA ILE A 6 19.74 -0.70 -1.20
C ILE A 6 20.19 -0.23 0.19
N ALA A 7 19.63 0.87 0.70
CA ALA A 7 19.96 1.41 2.03
C ALA A 7 19.58 0.44 3.15
N LYS A 8 18.39 -0.19 3.06
CA LYS A 8 17.95 -1.23 4.02
C LYS A 8 18.91 -2.43 4.03
N VAL A 9 19.31 -2.92 2.85
CA VAL A 9 20.22 -4.06 2.75
C VAL A 9 21.62 -3.70 3.26
N ALA A 10 22.13 -2.52 2.92
CA ALA A 10 23.44 -2.05 3.39
C ALA A 10 23.47 -1.88 4.93
N HIS A 11 22.40 -1.32 5.52
CA HIS A 11 22.25 -1.21 6.97
C HIS A 11 22.20 -2.58 7.65
N ALA A 12 21.42 -3.52 7.11
CA ALA A 12 21.32 -4.88 7.65
C ALA A 12 22.66 -5.63 7.60
N ILE A 13 23.42 -5.50 6.51
CA ILE A 13 24.75 -6.12 6.37
C ILE A 13 25.74 -5.48 7.34
N ASN A 14 25.72 -4.17 7.49
CA ASN A 14 26.55 -3.48 8.47
C ASN A 14 26.21 -3.91 9.91
N ALA A 15 24.92 -4.05 10.25
CA ALA A 15 24.48 -4.55 11.55
C ALA A 15 24.94 -5.99 11.80
N ALA A 16 24.83 -6.87 10.80
CA ALA A 16 25.33 -8.25 10.89
C ALA A 16 26.86 -8.32 11.05
N PHE A 17 27.60 -7.42 10.39
CA PHE A 17 29.05 -7.30 10.56
C PHE A 17 29.43 -6.80 11.96
N CYS A 18 28.74 -5.79 12.49
CA CYS A 18 28.91 -5.36 13.88
C CYS A 18 28.64 -6.52 14.85
N LEU A 19 27.55 -7.26 14.66
CA LEU A 19 27.18 -8.39 15.49
C LEU A 19 28.24 -9.50 15.48
N SER A 20 28.89 -9.76 14.34
CA SER A 20 29.97 -10.77 14.25
C SER A 20 31.24 -10.36 15.00
N LEU A 21 31.42 -9.06 15.26
CA LEU A 21 32.48 -8.51 16.11
C LEU A 21 32.05 -8.37 17.58
N GLY A 22 30.84 -8.82 17.94
CA GLY A 22 30.28 -8.73 19.29
C GLY A 22 29.62 -7.39 19.62
N ASP A 23 29.38 -6.52 18.62
CA ASP A 23 28.62 -5.27 18.77
C ASP A 23 27.15 -5.49 18.40
N ASP A 24 26.30 -5.65 19.42
CA ASP A 24 24.85 -5.79 19.29
C ASP A 24 24.08 -4.46 19.40
N SER A 25 24.79 -3.32 19.40
CA SER A 25 24.18 -2.00 19.57
C SER A 25 23.44 -1.46 18.34
N GLN A 26 23.54 -2.15 17.20
CA GLN A 26 22.91 -1.72 15.94
C GLN A 26 21.43 -2.12 15.91
N PRO A 27 20.48 -1.15 15.85
CA PRO A 27 19.06 -1.47 15.74
C PRO A 27 18.72 -2.04 14.36
N THR A 28 17.56 -2.71 14.27
CA THR A 28 16.94 -3.05 12.98
C THR A 28 16.65 -1.78 12.18
N TRP A 29 16.35 -1.90 10.88
CA TRP A 29 16.04 -0.71 10.07
C TRP A 29 14.79 0.01 10.60
N GLU A 30 13.76 -0.75 10.96
CA GLU A 30 12.48 -0.25 11.44
C GLU A 30 12.61 0.49 12.77
N ASP A 31 13.52 0.03 13.65
CA ASP A 31 13.79 0.65 14.95
C ASP A 31 14.89 1.71 14.89
N ALA A 32 15.59 1.84 13.76
CA ALA A 32 16.67 2.81 13.61
C ALA A 32 16.11 4.24 13.62
N PRO A 33 16.72 5.18 14.38
CA PRO A 33 16.27 6.55 14.40
C PRO A 33 16.41 7.19 13.01
N GLU A 34 15.55 8.15 12.68
CA GLU A 34 15.49 8.74 11.34
C GLU A 34 16.84 9.27 10.84
N TRP A 35 17.65 9.85 11.72
CA TRP A 35 18.97 10.37 11.33
C TRP A 35 19.91 9.26 10.85
N GLN A 36 19.78 8.04 11.39
CA GLN A 36 20.58 6.89 10.98
C GLN A 36 20.10 6.35 9.63
N GLN A 37 18.78 6.26 9.43
CA GLN A 37 18.20 5.88 8.12
C GLN A 37 18.59 6.90 7.03
N LYS A 38 18.48 8.20 7.32
CA LYS A 38 18.88 9.29 6.41
C LYS A 38 20.37 9.22 6.06
N SER A 39 21.23 8.92 7.04
CA SER A 39 22.67 8.74 6.81
C SER A 39 22.96 7.57 5.87
N ALA A 40 22.26 6.44 6.01
CA ALA A 40 22.41 5.30 5.10
C ALA A 40 21.92 5.63 3.69
N ILE A 41 20.77 6.30 3.56
CA ILE A 41 20.23 6.74 2.27
C ILE A 41 21.21 7.68 1.56
N ALA A 42 21.74 8.68 2.26
CA ALA A 42 22.72 9.62 1.71
C ALA A 42 23.99 8.91 1.21
N GLY A 43 24.49 7.91 1.94
CA GLY A 43 25.63 7.09 1.50
C GLY A 43 25.34 6.30 0.22
N VAL A 44 24.13 5.74 0.08
CA VAL A 44 23.70 5.07 -1.15
C VAL A 44 23.64 6.05 -2.31
N GLU A 45 23.01 7.20 -2.11
CA GLU A 45 22.89 8.25 -3.13
C GLU A 45 24.26 8.74 -3.59
N MET A 46 25.20 8.94 -2.67
CA MET A 46 26.57 9.34 -2.98
C MET A 46 27.26 8.32 -3.89
N HIS A 47 27.18 7.02 -3.59
CA HIS A 47 27.79 5.98 -4.43
C HIS A 47 27.07 5.78 -5.78
N LEU A 48 25.76 6.03 -5.84
CA LEU A 48 25.03 6.00 -7.12
C LEU A 48 25.37 7.21 -8.01
N ALA A 49 25.53 8.39 -7.42
CA ALA A 49 25.94 9.60 -8.12
C ALA A 49 27.42 9.59 -8.51
N ASN A 50 28.27 8.92 -7.73
CA ASN A 50 29.70 8.81 -7.94
C ASN A 50 30.13 7.32 -7.99
N PRO A 51 29.92 6.62 -9.12
CA PRO A 51 30.18 5.19 -9.22
C PRO A 51 31.62 4.77 -8.97
N ASP A 52 32.59 5.68 -9.15
CA ASP A 52 34.00 5.41 -8.93
C ASP A 52 34.49 5.82 -7.53
N ALA A 53 33.59 6.35 -6.68
CA ALA A 53 33.94 6.77 -5.33
C ALA A 53 34.57 5.62 -4.53
N THR A 54 35.71 5.91 -3.92
CA THR A 54 36.43 4.96 -3.05
C THR A 54 35.73 4.86 -1.68
N PRO A 55 36.00 3.78 -0.91
CA PRO A 55 35.56 3.70 0.48
C PRO A 55 36.02 4.90 1.32
N GLU A 56 37.24 5.39 1.07
CA GLU A 56 37.78 6.59 1.71
C GLU A 56 36.96 7.85 1.39
N GLN A 57 36.67 8.10 0.11
CA GLN A 57 35.84 9.24 -0.29
C GLN A 57 34.41 9.14 0.28
N SER A 58 33.90 7.92 0.43
CA SER A 58 32.62 7.66 1.10
C SER A 58 32.65 8.06 2.58
N HIS A 59 33.71 7.66 3.28
CA HIS A 59 33.95 8.06 4.66
C HIS A 59 34.14 9.57 4.80
N GLU A 60 34.90 10.21 3.91
CA GLU A 60 35.09 11.66 3.90
C GLU A 60 33.77 12.41 3.72
N SER A 61 32.90 11.94 2.80
CA SER A 61 31.56 12.50 2.61
C SER A 61 30.70 12.32 3.87
N TRP A 62 30.72 11.13 4.48
CA TRP A 62 30.01 10.87 5.74
C TRP A 62 30.52 11.75 6.87
N LEU A 63 31.85 11.90 6.99
CA LEU A 63 32.50 12.72 8.01
C LEU A 63 32.14 14.20 7.85
N ALA A 64 32.18 14.72 6.62
CA ALA A 64 31.79 16.10 6.33
C ALA A 64 30.34 16.38 6.75
N GLN A 65 29.42 15.46 6.45
CA GLN A 65 28.03 15.58 6.89
C GLN A 65 27.92 15.54 8.43
N LYS A 66 28.62 14.59 9.08
CA LYS A 66 28.62 14.48 10.54
C LYS A 66 29.15 15.74 11.22
N VAL A 67 30.25 16.30 10.73
CA VAL A 67 30.82 17.54 11.26
C VAL A 67 29.86 18.72 11.05
N ALA A 68 29.21 18.82 9.88
CA ALA A 68 28.20 19.84 9.61
C ALA A 68 26.99 19.72 10.57
N ASP A 69 26.60 18.49 10.93
CA ASP A 69 25.56 18.21 11.92
C ASP A 69 26.03 18.41 13.38
N GLY A 70 27.29 18.85 13.58
CA GLY A 70 27.89 19.14 14.89
C GLY A 70 28.47 17.93 15.61
N TRP A 71 28.74 16.83 14.91
CA TRP A 71 29.41 15.67 15.48
C TRP A 71 30.92 15.88 15.58
N VAL A 72 31.49 15.40 16.67
CA VAL A 72 32.94 15.45 16.94
C VAL A 72 33.47 14.07 17.28
N TYR A 73 34.80 13.94 17.30
CA TYR A 73 35.45 12.73 17.78
C TYR A 73 35.12 12.46 19.25
N GLY A 74 34.88 11.18 19.59
CA GLY A 74 34.84 10.67 20.95
C GLY A 74 35.01 9.16 20.96
N GLU A 75 35.53 8.59 22.04
CA GLU A 75 35.84 7.15 22.12
C GLU A 75 34.62 6.23 21.97
N VAL A 76 33.45 6.73 22.39
CA VAL A 76 32.17 6.02 22.33
C VAL A 76 31.17 6.86 21.56
N LYS A 77 30.28 6.20 20.82
CA LYS A 77 29.19 6.86 20.13
C LYS A 77 28.15 7.34 21.13
N ASP A 78 27.93 8.65 21.20
CA ASP A 78 26.92 9.28 22.06
C ASP A 78 26.09 10.25 21.21
N ALA A 79 24.81 9.94 21.02
CA ALA A 79 23.92 10.73 20.17
C ALA A 79 23.52 12.07 20.80
N GLU A 80 23.47 12.16 22.12
CA GLU A 80 23.13 13.39 22.84
C GLU A 80 24.31 14.37 22.80
N LYS A 81 25.52 13.87 23.05
CA LYS A 81 26.76 14.67 22.99
C LYS A 81 27.30 14.84 21.58
N LYS A 82 26.70 14.17 20.59
CA LYS A 82 27.15 14.11 19.20
C LYS A 82 28.62 13.72 19.08
N THR A 83 29.01 12.62 19.71
CA THR A 83 30.36 12.08 19.59
C THR A 83 30.37 10.75 18.84
N HIS A 84 31.37 10.50 18.00
CA HIS A 84 31.53 9.24 17.28
C HIS A 84 33.00 8.82 17.16
N PRO A 85 33.35 7.54 17.39
CA PRO A 85 34.73 7.06 17.29
C PRO A 85 35.30 7.07 15.86
N CYS A 86 34.46 7.33 14.86
CA CYS A 86 34.88 7.39 13.46
C CYS A 86 35.00 8.83 12.95
N CYS A 87 34.75 9.84 13.78
CA CYS A 87 34.93 11.24 13.39
C CYS A 87 36.42 11.63 13.35
N ARG A 88 37.20 10.96 12.50
CA ARG A 88 38.65 11.11 12.30
C ARG A 88 39.02 10.77 10.83
N PRO A 89 40.24 11.13 10.36
CA PRO A 89 40.69 10.79 9.01
C PRO A 89 40.60 9.29 8.70
N TYR A 90 40.36 8.95 7.43
CA TYR A 90 40.18 7.55 7.00
C TYR A 90 41.38 6.68 7.37
N ASP A 91 42.60 7.18 7.16
CA ASP A 91 43.83 6.46 7.47
C ASP A 91 43.96 6.03 8.94
N GLU A 92 43.37 6.80 9.86
CA GLU A 92 43.38 6.55 11.30
C GLU A 92 42.26 5.60 11.78
N LEU A 93 41.38 5.16 10.89
CA LEU A 93 40.33 4.20 11.23
C LEU A 93 40.92 2.81 11.49
N PRO A 94 40.38 2.08 12.50
CA PRO A 94 40.64 0.66 12.65
C PRO A 94 40.23 -0.14 11.39
N PRO A 95 40.90 -1.26 11.09
CA PRO A 95 40.58 -2.10 9.92
C PRO A 95 39.10 -2.52 9.87
N GLU A 96 38.48 -2.74 11.02
CA GLU A 96 37.08 -3.14 11.15
C GLU A 96 36.14 -2.00 10.74
N GLN A 97 36.50 -0.74 11.04
CA GLN A 97 35.70 0.41 10.60
C GLN A 97 35.86 0.63 9.09
N LYS A 98 37.07 0.53 8.55
CA LYS A 98 37.30 0.57 7.10
C LYS A 98 36.51 -0.52 6.36
N SER A 99 36.42 -1.71 6.95
CA SER A 99 35.66 -2.84 6.40
C SER A 99 34.18 -2.50 6.18
N LYS A 100 33.59 -1.67 7.05
CA LYS A 100 32.20 -1.23 6.88
C LYS A 100 32.01 -0.40 5.62
N ASP A 101 32.95 0.49 5.29
CA ASP A 101 32.91 1.29 4.06
C ASP A 101 33.07 0.41 2.81
N TYR A 102 33.96 -0.59 2.87
CA TYR A 102 34.09 -1.58 1.79
C TYR A 102 32.80 -2.39 1.58
N LEU A 103 32.21 -2.89 2.67
CA LEU A 103 30.96 -3.67 2.63
C LEU A 103 29.81 -2.81 2.10
N PHE A 104 29.68 -1.58 2.60
CA PHE A 104 28.64 -0.65 2.16
C PHE A 104 28.74 -0.38 0.66
N ARG A 105 29.94 -0.03 0.18
CA ARG A 105 30.20 0.16 -1.25
C ARG A 105 29.88 -1.09 -2.06
N ALA A 106 30.33 -2.26 -1.60
CA ALA A 106 30.09 -3.52 -2.30
C ALA A 106 28.60 -3.81 -2.47
N VAL A 107 27.78 -3.56 -1.44
CA VAL A 107 26.33 -3.71 -1.49
C VAL A 107 25.70 -2.75 -2.49
N VAL A 108 26.07 -1.47 -2.45
CA VAL A 108 25.53 -0.49 -3.40
C VAL A 108 25.87 -0.88 -4.83
N HIS A 109 27.12 -1.28 -5.08
CA HIS A 109 27.56 -1.69 -6.41
C HIS A 109 26.93 -2.99 -6.90
N ALA A 110 26.69 -3.95 -6.00
CA ALA A 110 26.01 -5.20 -6.35
C ALA A 110 24.53 -4.95 -6.69
N LEU A 111 23.89 -4.00 -6.03
CA LEU A 111 22.45 -3.76 -6.16
C LEU A 111 22.09 -2.58 -7.06
N LYS A 112 23.05 -1.76 -7.50
CA LYS A 112 22.78 -0.63 -8.42
C LYS A 112 22.25 -1.07 -9.78
N VAL A 113 22.37 -2.34 -10.14
CA VAL A 113 21.80 -2.91 -11.38
C VAL A 113 20.33 -3.29 -11.23
N LEU A 114 19.79 -3.26 -10.01
CA LEU A 114 18.38 -3.53 -9.80
C LEU A 114 17.55 -2.48 -10.58
N PRO A 115 16.54 -2.91 -11.35
CA PRO A 115 15.63 -1.98 -11.97
C PRO A 115 14.85 -1.21 -10.90
N ASP A 116 14.52 0.05 -11.16
CA ASP A 116 13.53 0.74 -10.33
C ASP A 116 12.17 0.02 -10.42
N ALA A 117 11.29 0.21 -9.45
CA ALA A 117 10.03 -0.56 -9.39
C ALA A 117 9.22 -0.50 -10.70
N ASP A 118 9.23 0.66 -11.36
CA ASP A 118 8.56 0.87 -12.64
C ASP A 118 9.31 0.19 -13.80
N GLU A 119 10.64 0.20 -13.78
CA GLU A 119 11.46 -0.54 -14.75
C GLU A 119 11.38 -2.05 -14.54
N ALA A 120 11.23 -2.51 -13.30
CA ALA A 120 11.08 -3.91 -12.94
C ALA A 120 9.72 -4.42 -13.43
N ALA A 121 8.68 -3.62 -13.25
CA ALA A 121 7.37 -3.85 -13.82
C ALA A 121 7.43 -3.86 -15.36
N ALA A 122 8.09 -2.87 -15.98
CA ALA A 122 8.25 -2.80 -17.43
C ALA A 122 9.06 -3.97 -18.00
N ALA A 123 10.15 -4.38 -17.35
CA ALA A 123 10.98 -5.51 -17.73
C ALA A 123 10.24 -6.84 -17.55
N ALA A 124 9.47 -7.00 -16.46
CA ALA A 124 8.60 -8.16 -16.27
C ALA A 124 7.53 -8.24 -17.38
N VAL A 125 6.94 -7.11 -17.77
CA VAL A 125 6.01 -7.02 -18.90
C VAL A 125 6.71 -7.35 -20.22
N ALA A 126 7.90 -6.81 -20.48
CA ALA A 126 8.66 -7.09 -21.70
C ALA A 126 9.09 -8.56 -21.79
N VAL A 127 9.54 -9.18 -20.70
CA VAL A 127 9.86 -10.62 -20.64
C VAL A 127 8.61 -11.48 -20.83
N ALA A 128 7.48 -11.07 -20.25
CA ALA A 128 6.20 -11.74 -20.49
C ALA A 128 5.79 -11.66 -21.97
N LEU A 129 6.00 -10.51 -22.62
CA LEU A 129 5.75 -10.32 -24.05
C LEU A 129 6.71 -11.11 -24.95
N ALA A 130 8.00 -11.22 -24.58
CA ALA A 130 9.00 -11.95 -25.35
C ALA A 130 8.83 -13.48 -25.27
N LYS A 131 8.20 -14.00 -24.21
CA LYS A 131 7.83 -15.41 -24.08
C LYS A 131 6.55 -15.77 -24.85
N VAL A 132 5.88 -14.78 -25.46
CA VAL A 132 4.81 -15.02 -26.43
C VAL A 132 5.48 -15.41 -27.76
N PRO A 133 5.23 -16.62 -28.30
CA PRO A 133 5.86 -17.04 -29.55
C PRO A 133 5.43 -16.15 -30.72
N ALA A 134 6.41 -15.62 -31.45
CA ALA A 134 6.20 -14.95 -32.73
C ALA A 134 5.79 -15.99 -33.78
N GLY A 135 4.50 -16.03 -34.11
CA GLY A 135 3.98 -16.95 -35.14
C GLY A 135 3.04 -18.04 -34.62
N GLN A 136 2.17 -17.71 -33.68
CA GLN A 136 0.78 -18.17 -33.76
C GLN A 136 -0.08 -16.93 -33.61
N ALA A 137 -0.95 -16.69 -34.60
CA ALA A 137 -1.98 -15.66 -34.48
C ALA A 137 -2.78 -15.97 -33.23
N ALA A 138 -2.52 -15.23 -32.15
CA ALA A 138 -3.38 -15.24 -30.99
C ALA A 138 -4.77 -14.77 -31.46
N PRO A 139 -5.86 -15.46 -31.07
CA PRO A 139 -7.19 -14.92 -31.25
C PRO A 139 -7.19 -13.55 -30.55
N SER A 140 -7.62 -12.54 -31.29
CA SER A 140 -7.79 -11.17 -30.86
C SER A 140 -8.21 -11.09 -29.38
N ALA A 141 -7.35 -10.51 -28.55
CA ALA A 141 -7.86 -9.74 -27.43
C ALA A 141 -8.28 -8.38 -28.00
N PRO A 142 -9.59 -8.04 -28.04
CA PRO A 142 -9.99 -6.68 -28.29
C PRO A 142 -10.12 -5.94 -26.96
N ALA A 143 -9.49 -4.76 -26.91
CA ALA A 143 -9.98 -3.54 -26.27
C ALA A 143 -10.35 -3.58 -24.77
N GLY A 144 -10.57 -2.38 -24.21
CA GLY A 144 -11.21 -2.25 -22.90
C GLY A 144 -12.65 -2.80 -22.88
N PRO A 145 -13.50 -2.20 -22.04
CA PRO A 145 -14.49 -2.89 -21.21
C PRO A 145 -15.36 -3.91 -21.96
N GLY A 146 -14.92 -5.18 -22.01
CA GLY A 146 -15.72 -6.28 -22.53
C GLY A 146 -16.66 -6.81 -21.46
N LYS A 147 -17.96 -6.87 -21.74
CA LYS A 147 -18.90 -7.65 -20.94
C LYS A 147 -18.69 -9.14 -21.25
N ILE A 148 -18.63 -9.98 -20.24
CA ILE A 148 -18.64 -11.44 -20.35
C ILE A 148 -20.02 -11.91 -19.89
N VAL A 149 -20.62 -12.84 -20.62
CA VAL A 149 -21.89 -13.47 -20.25
C VAL A 149 -21.62 -14.58 -19.24
N VAL A 150 -22.32 -14.56 -18.13
CA VAL A 150 -22.27 -15.63 -17.12
C VAL A 150 -23.65 -16.26 -17.01
N VAL A 151 -23.71 -17.58 -17.04
CA VAL A 151 -24.93 -18.37 -16.87
C VAL A 151 -24.92 -19.03 -15.50
N TYR A 152 -26.02 -18.90 -14.76
CA TYR A 152 -26.15 -19.55 -13.46
C TYR A 152 -26.70 -20.98 -13.61
N ILE A 153 -25.88 -21.98 -13.31
CA ILE A 153 -26.20 -23.41 -13.40
C ILE A 153 -26.38 -24.08 -12.03
N GLY A 154 -26.45 -23.29 -10.96
CA GLY A 154 -26.61 -23.80 -9.60
C GLY A 154 -27.95 -24.53 -9.39
N ARG A 155 -28.02 -25.31 -8.32
CA ARG A 155 -29.15 -26.22 -8.04
C ARG A 155 -30.42 -25.53 -7.54
N LYS A 156 -30.33 -24.27 -7.09
CA LYS A 156 -31.47 -23.50 -6.58
C LYS A 156 -32.07 -22.66 -7.71
N GLU A 157 -33.39 -22.51 -7.73
CA GLU A 157 -34.12 -21.75 -8.75
C GLU A 157 -33.69 -20.28 -8.81
N THR A 158 -33.39 -19.67 -7.66
CA THR A 158 -32.85 -18.31 -7.55
C THR A 158 -31.60 -18.27 -6.68
N TYR A 159 -30.67 -17.37 -7.04
CA TYR A 159 -29.46 -17.08 -6.29
C TYR A 159 -29.23 -15.56 -6.26
N THR A 160 -28.98 -15.00 -5.08
CA THR A 160 -28.59 -13.59 -4.93
C THR A 160 -27.17 -13.50 -4.42
N ASP A 161 -26.32 -12.74 -5.12
CA ASP A 161 -24.94 -12.54 -4.73
C ASP A 161 -24.83 -11.60 -3.53
N HIS A 162 -24.39 -12.17 -2.42
CA HIS A 162 -23.87 -11.45 -1.27
C HIS A 162 -22.38 -11.72 -1.05
N LEU A 163 -21.78 -12.64 -1.83
CA LEU A 163 -20.40 -13.08 -1.65
C LEU A 163 -19.42 -12.09 -2.26
N TYR A 164 -19.76 -11.54 -3.42
CA TYR A 164 -18.94 -10.56 -4.13
C TYR A 164 -19.43 -9.13 -3.97
N GLY A 165 -20.47 -8.92 -3.17
CA GLY A 165 -21.04 -7.61 -2.88
C GLY A 165 -21.73 -6.97 -4.08
N THR A 166 -22.06 -7.76 -5.12
CA THR A 166 -22.68 -7.19 -6.34
C THR A 166 -24.20 -7.07 -6.20
N GLY A 167 -24.84 -7.81 -5.29
CA GLY A 167 -26.29 -7.80 -5.09
C GLY A 167 -27.09 -8.39 -6.26
N LEU A 168 -26.42 -9.05 -7.20
CA LEU A 168 -27.02 -9.53 -8.44
C LEU A 168 -27.82 -10.80 -8.17
N SER A 169 -29.07 -10.83 -8.64
CA SER A 169 -29.92 -12.03 -8.59
C SER A 169 -29.90 -12.77 -9.91
N PHE A 170 -29.78 -14.09 -9.86
CA PHE A 170 -29.78 -14.99 -10.99
C PHE A 170 -30.92 -15.99 -10.83
N THR A 171 -31.69 -16.22 -11.90
CA THR A 171 -32.55 -17.40 -12.03
C THR A 171 -31.79 -18.53 -12.72
N GLN A 172 -32.13 -19.79 -12.41
CA GLN A 172 -31.42 -20.95 -12.97
C GLN A 172 -31.51 -20.96 -14.51
N GLY A 173 -30.35 -21.04 -15.17
CA GLY A 173 -30.21 -20.96 -16.62
C GLY A 173 -30.19 -19.53 -17.18
N GLN A 174 -30.30 -18.50 -16.34
CA GLN A 174 -30.28 -17.11 -16.79
C GLN A 174 -28.87 -16.68 -17.20
N GLU A 175 -28.76 -16.10 -18.38
CA GLU A 175 -27.54 -15.52 -18.90
C GLU A 175 -27.50 -14.01 -18.56
N ARG A 176 -26.42 -13.53 -17.92
CA ARG A 176 -26.23 -12.10 -17.61
C ARG A 176 -24.89 -11.59 -18.14
N ALA A 177 -24.93 -10.48 -18.89
CA ALA A 177 -23.74 -9.83 -19.42
C ALA A 177 -23.17 -8.82 -18.43
N MET A 178 -22.00 -9.11 -17.87
CA MET A 178 -21.40 -8.30 -16.82
C MET A 178 -19.93 -7.98 -17.08
N PRO A 179 -19.36 -6.92 -16.46
CA PRO A 179 -17.96 -6.57 -16.65
C PRO A 179 -17.03 -7.76 -16.40
N ALA A 180 -16.00 -7.90 -17.24
CA ALA A 180 -15.12 -9.07 -17.24
C ALA A 180 -14.45 -9.36 -15.88
N ASP A 181 -14.18 -8.33 -15.09
CA ASP A 181 -13.61 -8.45 -13.74
C ASP A 181 -14.59 -9.10 -12.75
N ILE A 182 -15.88 -8.75 -12.85
CA ILE A 182 -16.94 -9.31 -12.01
C ILE A 182 -17.33 -10.70 -12.50
N ALA A 183 -17.45 -10.89 -13.82
CA ALA A 183 -17.73 -12.20 -14.42
C ALA A 183 -16.71 -13.25 -13.98
N ARG A 184 -15.41 -12.89 -14.00
CA ARG A 184 -14.33 -13.77 -13.52
C ARG A 184 -14.43 -14.14 -12.04
N LYS A 185 -15.13 -13.38 -11.20
CA LYS A 185 -15.37 -13.76 -9.80
C LYS A 185 -16.42 -14.86 -9.72
N PHE A 186 -17.55 -14.70 -10.43
CA PHE A 186 -18.60 -15.73 -10.50
C PHE A 186 -18.10 -17.03 -11.13
N LEU A 187 -17.33 -16.93 -12.22
CA LEU A 187 -16.75 -18.08 -12.93
C LEU A 187 -15.67 -18.85 -12.13
N ARG A 188 -15.29 -18.41 -10.92
CA ARG A 188 -14.45 -19.21 -10.00
C ARG A 188 -15.22 -20.36 -9.36
N HIS A 189 -16.55 -20.34 -9.44
CA HIS A 189 -17.43 -21.39 -8.94
C HIS A 189 -18.06 -22.12 -10.14
N PRO A 190 -17.32 -23.02 -10.82
CA PRO A 190 -17.81 -23.75 -11.99
C PRO A 190 -18.96 -24.71 -11.66
N ASP A 191 -19.20 -24.97 -10.37
CA ASP A 191 -20.34 -25.72 -9.86
C ASP A 191 -21.64 -24.90 -9.77
N MET A 192 -21.53 -23.57 -9.89
CA MET A 192 -22.66 -22.64 -9.81
C MET A 192 -22.79 -21.76 -11.06
N PHE A 193 -21.70 -21.46 -11.76
CA PHE A 193 -21.68 -20.52 -12.88
C PHE A 193 -20.80 -21.02 -14.03
N GLU A 194 -21.25 -20.79 -15.26
CA GLU A 194 -20.50 -21.09 -16.48
C GLU A 194 -20.45 -19.87 -17.41
N GLU A 195 -19.46 -19.84 -18.31
CA GLU A 195 -19.33 -18.76 -19.29
C GLU A 195 -20.31 -18.98 -20.45
N GLY A 196 -21.20 -18.01 -20.66
CA GLY A 196 -22.20 -18.02 -21.73
C GLY A 196 -21.58 -17.71 -23.09
N SER A 197 -22.28 -18.05 -24.18
CA SER A 197 -21.73 -17.88 -25.52
C SER A 197 -21.65 -16.40 -25.94
N ALA A 198 -20.62 -16.03 -26.70
CA ALA A 198 -20.47 -14.67 -27.26
C ALA A 198 -21.63 -14.25 -28.19
N LYS A 199 -22.47 -15.20 -28.63
CA LYS A 199 -23.70 -14.93 -29.40
C LYS A 199 -24.75 -14.18 -28.57
N ALA A 200 -24.83 -14.48 -27.27
CA ALA A 200 -25.73 -13.80 -26.33
C ALA A 200 -25.32 -12.35 -26.05
N LEU A 201 -24.02 -12.03 -26.18
CA LEU A 201 -23.53 -10.64 -26.10
C LEU A 201 -24.01 -9.78 -27.29
N ALA A 202 -24.26 -10.42 -28.45
CA ALA A 202 -24.75 -9.78 -29.67
C ALA A 202 -26.29 -9.77 -29.77
N GLU A 203 -26.97 -10.67 -29.06
CA GLU A 203 -28.43 -10.78 -29.00
C GLU A 203 -29.05 -9.99 -27.83
N ALA A 204 -28.25 -9.27 -27.04
CA ALA A 204 -28.74 -8.31 -26.05
C ALA A 204 -29.63 -7.26 -26.76
N PRO A 205 -30.93 -7.16 -26.41
CA PRO A 205 -31.91 -6.51 -27.28
C PRO A 205 -31.73 -4.99 -27.30
N ALA A 206 -31.18 -4.48 -28.41
CA ALA A 206 -31.42 -3.12 -28.87
C ALA A 206 -32.85 -3.05 -29.45
N LYS A 207 -33.79 -2.63 -28.60
CA LYS A 207 -35.25 -2.41 -28.80
C LYS A 207 -35.82 -2.44 -30.23
N SER A 208 -36.91 -3.19 -30.43
CA SER A 208 -38.06 -2.74 -31.24
C SER A 208 -39.40 -3.41 -30.82
N ASP A 209 -40.36 -2.55 -30.50
CA ASP A 209 -41.84 -2.63 -30.43
C ASP A 209 -42.62 -3.97 -30.48
N LYS A 210 -43.56 -4.06 -29.50
CA LYS A 210 -44.77 -4.90 -29.32
C LYS A 210 -44.69 -6.16 -28.44
N VAL A 211 -44.85 -5.89 -27.12
CA VAL A 211 -45.72 -6.49 -26.09
C VAL A 211 -46.00 -8.01 -26.16
N GLU A 212 -45.41 -8.76 -25.22
CA GLU A 212 -46.14 -9.60 -24.25
C GLU A 212 -45.20 -10.03 -23.08
N ASP A 213 -45.40 -9.34 -21.95
CA ASP A 213 -45.18 -9.71 -20.53
C ASP A 213 -44.20 -10.85 -20.17
N LYS A 214 -42.93 -10.47 -19.92
CA LYS A 214 -42.08 -10.88 -18.78
C LYS A 214 -40.75 -10.12 -18.86
N ASP A 215 -40.83 -8.81 -18.62
CA ASP A 215 -39.68 -7.95 -18.47
C ASP A 215 -39.02 -8.18 -17.09
N GLU A 216 -37.82 -8.75 -17.07
CA GLU A 216 -36.83 -8.39 -16.04
C GLU A 216 -35.58 -7.88 -16.77
N ASP A 217 -35.67 -6.58 -17.09
CA ASP A 217 -34.64 -5.68 -17.61
C ASP A 217 -33.24 -6.06 -17.08
N ASP A 218 -32.23 -6.19 -17.96
CA ASP A 218 -30.82 -6.45 -17.63
C ASP A 218 -30.25 -5.29 -16.80
N ASP A 219 -30.66 -5.23 -15.55
CA ASP A 219 -30.39 -4.19 -14.57
C ASP A 219 -28.97 -4.26 -14.02
N THR A 220 -28.15 -5.16 -14.58
CA THR A 220 -26.75 -5.41 -14.22
C THR A 220 -25.95 -4.11 -14.16
N THR A 221 -26.14 -3.22 -15.14
CA THR A 221 -25.41 -1.95 -15.18
C THR A 221 -25.87 -0.99 -14.07
N ARG A 222 -27.17 -0.97 -13.75
CA ARG A 222 -27.75 -0.11 -12.72
C ARG A 222 -27.38 -0.61 -11.31
N GLN A 223 -27.46 -1.92 -11.07
CA GLN A 223 -27.14 -2.52 -9.78
C GLN A 223 -25.64 -2.39 -9.45
N LEU A 224 -24.75 -2.60 -10.42
CA LEU A 224 -23.30 -2.43 -10.22
C LEU A 224 -22.92 -0.97 -9.97
N ALA A 225 -23.54 -0.02 -10.68
CA ALA A 225 -23.33 1.41 -10.43
C ALA A 225 -23.85 1.84 -9.05
N ALA A 226 -25.00 1.31 -8.61
CA ALA A 226 -25.55 1.57 -7.28
C ALA A 226 -24.67 0.98 -6.16
N ALA A 227 -24.16 -0.25 -6.33
CA ALA A 227 -23.24 -0.88 -5.38
C ALA A 227 -21.94 -0.09 -5.23
N LYS A 228 -21.33 0.31 -6.35
CA LYS A 228 -20.11 1.14 -6.33
C LYS A 228 -20.34 2.50 -5.65
N LYS A 229 -21.47 3.15 -5.95
CA LYS A 229 -21.83 4.42 -5.31
C LYS A 229 -22.01 4.27 -3.80
N LEU A 230 -22.65 3.20 -3.34
CA LEU A 230 -22.82 2.90 -1.92
C LEU A 230 -21.48 2.63 -1.22
N GLU A 231 -20.56 1.90 -1.88
CA GLU A 231 -19.22 1.63 -1.36
C GLU A 231 -18.40 2.92 -1.22
N ASP A 232 -18.42 3.78 -2.24
CA ASP A 232 -17.76 5.10 -2.21
C ASP A 232 -18.34 5.98 -1.09
N GLU A 233 -19.68 6.04 -0.95
CA GLU A 233 -20.35 6.78 0.12
C GLU A 233 -20.00 6.24 1.53
N ASN A 234 -19.89 4.92 1.69
CA ASN A 234 -19.52 4.30 2.96
C ASN A 234 -18.07 4.61 3.31
N ARG A 235 -17.15 4.50 2.35
CA ARG A 235 -15.74 4.85 2.54
C ARG A 235 -15.55 6.32 2.91
N GLU A 236 -16.31 7.22 2.29
CA GLU A 236 -16.29 8.64 2.66
C GLU A 236 -16.82 8.88 4.08
N LYS A 237 -17.88 8.17 4.49
CA LYS A 237 -18.39 8.23 5.87
C LYS A 237 -17.37 7.70 6.89
N GLU A 238 -16.70 6.59 6.59
CA GLU A 238 -15.66 6.01 7.45
C GLU A 238 -14.45 6.96 7.61
N ASN A 239 -13.99 7.55 6.51
CA ASN A 239 -12.92 8.55 6.55
C ASN A 239 -13.32 9.77 7.40
N ARG A 240 -14.56 10.26 7.25
CA ARG A 240 -15.09 11.38 8.05
C ARG A 240 -15.14 11.05 9.54
N ILE A 241 -15.53 9.83 9.89
CA ILE A 241 -15.52 9.35 11.29
C ILE A 241 -14.09 9.35 11.84
N LEU A 242 -13.12 8.86 11.06
CA LEU A 242 -11.73 8.78 11.47
C LEU A 242 -11.14 10.17 11.76
N ASP A 243 -11.33 11.13 10.85
CA ASP A 243 -10.85 12.51 10.99
C ASP A 243 -11.45 13.18 12.22
N LEU A 244 -12.75 12.98 12.46
CA LEU A 244 -13.44 13.54 13.62
C LEU A 244 -12.93 12.94 14.95
N LYS A 245 -12.65 11.62 14.98
CA LYS A 245 -12.04 10.97 16.15
C LYS A 245 -10.64 11.52 16.44
N GLN A 246 -9.85 11.82 15.41
CA GLN A 246 -8.56 12.49 15.58
C GLN A 246 -8.71 13.90 16.15
N GLN A 247 -9.69 14.66 15.66
CA GLN A 247 -10.00 15.99 16.18
C GLN A 247 -10.42 15.94 17.67
N ILE A 248 -11.29 15.01 18.05
CA ILE A 248 -11.71 14.82 19.45
C ILE A 248 -10.53 14.51 20.37
N ASN A 249 -9.54 13.78 19.86
CA ASN A 249 -8.36 13.43 20.65
C ASN A 249 -7.49 14.64 21.04
N ILE A 250 -7.64 15.78 20.36
CA ILE A 250 -6.95 17.03 20.70
C ILE A 250 -7.83 18.07 21.39
N MET A 251 -9.15 17.83 21.51
CA MET A 251 -10.08 18.77 22.13
C MET A 251 -9.90 18.89 23.65
N THR A 252 -10.23 20.08 24.18
CA THR A 252 -10.24 20.39 25.61
C THR A 252 -11.56 19.95 26.26
N LYS A 253 -11.61 19.90 27.60
CA LYS A 253 -12.84 19.48 28.33
C LYS A 253 -14.06 20.32 27.98
N ASP A 254 -13.91 21.64 27.87
CA ASP A 254 -15.02 22.53 27.56
C ASP A 254 -15.49 22.35 26.13
N SER A 255 -14.55 22.20 25.19
CA SER A 255 -14.87 21.91 23.79
C SER A 255 -15.58 20.56 23.63
N LEU A 256 -15.20 19.53 24.39
CA LEU A 256 -15.87 18.22 24.36
C LEU A 256 -17.31 18.29 24.90
N ALA A 257 -17.53 19.06 25.97
CA ALA A 257 -18.86 19.27 26.53
C ALA A 257 -19.77 20.05 25.58
N GLU A 258 -19.25 21.09 24.93
CA GLU A 258 -19.97 21.83 23.90
C GLU A 258 -20.28 20.95 22.69
N TYR A 259 -19.32 20.15 22.23
CA TYR A 259 -19.51 19.25 21.10
C TYR A 259 -20.59 18.20 21.38
N ALA A 260 -20.58 17.57 22.56
CA ALA A 260 -21.61 16.62 22.96
C ALA A 260 -23.01 17.24 23.09
N MET A 261 -23.08 18.48 23.59
CA MET A 261 -24.35 19.19 23.71
C MET A 261 -24.89 19.65 22.36
N THR A 262 -24.05 20.17 21.48
CA THR A 262 -24.47 20.69 20.16
C THR A 262 -24.86 19.57 19.20
N ASN A 263 -24.10 18.48 19.14
CA ASN A 263 -24.31 17.41 18.15
C ASN A 263 -25.21 16.28 18.66
N TYR A 264 -25.18 15.98 19.96
CA TYR A 264 -25.91 14.84 20.55
C TYR A 264 -26.92 15.25 21.63
N GLN A 265 -27.01 16.53 21.99
CA GLN A 265 -27.84 17.03 23.10
C GLN A 265 -27.58 16.30 24.42
N GLN A 266 -26.35 15.81 24.61
CA GLN A 266 -25.93 15.08 25.81
C GLN A 266 -25.07 15.97 26.70
N ASN A 267 -25.41 16.02 27.99
CA ASN A 267 -24.60 16.71 28.99
C ASN A 267 -23.47 15.81 29.47
N LEU A 268 -22.23 16.27 29.32
CA LEU A 268 -21.05 15.58 29.87
C LEU A 268 -20.75 16.04 31.30
N ASP A 269 -20.46 15.07 32.18
CA ASP A 269 -19.98 15.37 33.53
C ASP A 269 -18.52 15.86 33.49
N LYS A 270 -18.36 17.19 33.56
CA LYS A 270 -17.05 17.87 33.54
C LYS A 270 -16.11 17.49 34.69
N ARG A 271 -16.60 16.81 35.74
CA ARG A 271 -15.77 16.31 36.85
C ARG A 271 -14.84 15.17 36.43
N LYS A 272 -15.17 14.45 35.35
CA LYS A 272 -14.36 13.34 34.81
C LYS A 272 -13.08 13.82 34.13
N SER A 273 -12.13 12.91 33.91
CA SER A 273 -10.87 13.19 33.23
C SER A 273 -11.07 13.51 31.74
N VAL A 274 -10.10 14.20 31.12
CA VAL A 274 -10.18 14.52 29.67
C VAL A 274 -10.25 13.25 28.83
N ALA A 275 -9.50 12.21 29.22
CA ALA A 275 -9.48 10.93 28.52
C ALA A 275 -10.85 10.24 28.55
N GLU A 276 -11.51 10.20 29.71
CA GLU A 276 -12.86 9.64 29.84
C GLU A 276 -13.90 10.44 29.06
N LEU A 277 -13.77 11.77 29.03
CA LEU A 277 -14.65 12.63 28.24
C LEU A 277 -14.46 12.40 26.73
N ARG A 278 -13.21 12.25 26.26
CA ARG A 278 -12.93 11.88 24.86
C ARG A 278 -13.52 10.53 24.51
N GLN A 279 -13.35 9.53 25.37
CA GLN A 279 -13.91 8.20 25.16
C GLN A 279 -15.45 8.24 25.12
N ALA A 280 -16.08 9.05 25.98
CA ALA A 280 -17.52 9.25 25.96
C ALA A 280 -18.00 9.87 24.64
N VAL A 281 -17.33 10.90 24.13
CA VAL A 281 -17.69 11.54 22.84
C VAL A 281 -17.42 10.62 21.65
N THR A 282 -16.29 9.90 21.64
CA THR A 282 -15.99 8.89 20.61
C THR A 282 -17.05 7.78 20.62
N GLY A 283 -17.49 7.33 21.80
CA GLY A 283 -18.57 6.36 21.92
C GLY A 283 -19.91 6.90 21.42
N MET A 284 -20.20 8.20 21.58
CA MET A 284 -21.38 8.84 21.00
C MET A 284 -21.32 8.84 19.46
N ILE A 285 -20.15 9.09 18.87
CA ILE A 285 -19.97 8.99 17.41
C ILE A 285 -20.22 7.55 16.93
N ASP A 286 -19.74 6.55 17.67
CA ASP A 286 -19.93 5.15 17.29
C ASP A 286 -21.40 4.69 17.46
N GLN A 287 -22.10 5.22 18.46
CA GLN A 287 -23.49 4.84 18.77
C GLN A 287 -24.53 5.59 17.93
N PHE A 288 -24.33 6.89 17.70
CA PHE A 288 -25.30 7.78 17.05
C PHE A 288 -24.86 8.23 15.65
N GLY A 289 -23.63 7.92 15.24
CA GLY A 289 -23.05 8.38 13.99
C GLY A 289 -22.53 9.82 14.06
N VAL A 290 -21.94 10.27 12.95
CA VAL A 290 -21.55 11.67 12.75
C VAL A 290 -22.80 12.47 12.39
N VAL A 291 -23.09 13.50 13.18
CA VAL A 291 -24.20 14.44 12.99
C VAL A 291 -23.71 15.70 12.27
#